data_AF-A0A961L382-F1
#
_entry.id   AF-A0A961L382-F1
#
_cell.length_a   1.000
_cell.length_b   1.000
_cell.length_c   1.000
_cell.angle_alpha   90.00
_cell.angle_beta   90.00
_cell.angle_gamma   90.00
#
_symmetry.space_group_name_H-M   'P 1'
#
loop_
_entity.id
_entity.type
_entity.pdbx_description
1 polymer ?
#
loop_
_entity_poly.entity_id
_entity_poly.type
_entity_poly.pdbx_seq_one_letter_code
_entity_poly.pdbx_strand_id
1 'polypeptide(L)' 'LAASEIKQDAAVAKLLETLGPGYKERNGGYSLVLKAGFGYGDAAPMAILELVDRDPAAKGAGDKARVAAEEAAAAAE' A
#
# COMPACT_ATOMS: atom_id res chain seq x y z
N LEU A 1 -21.95 -5.01 -0.07
CA LEU A 1 -21.33 -3.94 0.77
C LEU A 1 -19.83 -4.26 0.90
N ALA A 2 -18.93 -3.32 1.15
CA ALA A 2 -17.46 -3.55 1.03
C ALA A 2 -16.95 -4.84 1.72
N ALA A 3 -17.50 -5.21 2.87
CA ALA A 3 -17.19 -6.45 3.57
C ALA A 3 -17.50 -7.75 2.78
N SER A 4 -18.57 -7.77 1.97
CA SER A 4 -18.92 -8.93 1.13
C SER A 4 -17.92 -9.18 0.01
N GLU A 5 -17.29 -8.11 -0.50
CA GLU A 5 -16.32 -8.18 -1.60
C GLU A 5 -14.91 -8.50 -1.10
N ILE A 6 -14.46 -7.79 -0.05
CA ILE A 6 -13.08 -7.86 0.43
C ILE A 6 -12.85 -9.07 1.35
N LYS A 7 -13.88 -9.49 2.12
CA LYS A 7 -13.85 -10.67 3.01
C LYS A 7 -12.65 -10.71 3.99
N GLN A 8 -12.12 -9.54 4.33
CA GLN A 8 -11.00 -9.37 5.26
C GLN A 8 -11.27 -8.14 6.13
N ASP A 9 -11.57 -8.38 7.40
CA ASP A 9 -12.03 -7.33 8.32
C ASP A 9 -11.00 -6.22 8.50
N ALA A 10 -9.72 -6.57 8.62
CA ALA A 10 -8.64 -5.59 8.74
C ALA A 10 -8.53 -4.68 7.50
N ALA A 11 -8.76 -5.21 6.30
CA ALA A 11 -8.74 -4.43 5.07
C ALA A 11 -9.97 -3.53 4.96
N VAL A 12 -11.15 -4.02 5.38
CA VAL A 12 -12.39 -3.23 5.42
C VAL A 12 -12.29 -2.09 6.43
N ALA A 13 -11.75 -2.35 7.62
CA ALA A 13 -11.48 -1.33 8.62
C ALA A 13 -10.57 -0.23 8.06
N LYS A 14 -9.43 -0.61 7.45
CA LYS A 14 -8.52 0.35 6.80
C LYS A 14 -9.19 1.16 5.69
N LEU A 15 -10.05 0.53 4.88
CA LEU A 15 -10.81 1.20 3.83
C LEU A 15 -11.70 2.31 4.40
N LEU A 16 -12.43 2.01 5.47
CA LEU A 16 -13.43 2.92 6.05
C LEU A 16 -12.82 3.97 6.98
N GLU A 17 -11.81 3.60 7.77
CA GLU A 17 -11.24 4.45 8.81
C GLU A 17 -10.09 5.32 8.30
N THR A 18 -9.29 4.81 7.35
CA THR A 18 -8.10 5.52 6.86
C THR A 18 -8.31 6.08 5.45
N LEU A 19 -8.69 5.24 4.50
CA LEU A 19 -8.77 5.65 3.08
C LEU A 19 -10.00 6.52 2.79
N GLY A 20 -11.16 6.17 3.36
CA GLY A 20 -12.41 6.92 3.17
C GLY A 20 -12.28 8.41 3.51
N PRO A 21 -11.84 8.78 4.74
CA PRO A 21 -11.61 10.17 5.10
C PRO A 21 -10.53 10.84 4.24
N GLY A 22 -9.45 10.12 3.90
CA GLY A 22 -8.35 10.65 3.09
C GLY A 22 -8.75 11.06 1.67
N TYR A 23 -9.79 10.44 1.10
CA TYR A 23 -10.28 10.76 -0.26
C TYR A 23 -11.63 11.46 -0.29
N LYS A 24 -12.13 11.96 0.84
CA LYS A 24 -13.48 12.54 0.95
C LYS A 24 -13.76 13.68 -0.05
N GLU A 25 -12.75 14.50 -0.34
CA GLU A 25 -12.89 15.65 -1.24
C GLU A 25 -12.63 15.31 -2.72
N ARG A 26 -12.14 14.10 -3.02
CA ARG A 26 -11.76 13.67 -4.36
C ARG A 26 -12.92 12.95 -5.05
N ASN A 27 -13.37 13.47 -6.18
CA ASN A 27 -14.43 12.85 -6.98
C ASN A 27 -13.85 11.91 -8.06
N GLY A 28 -13.49 10.69 -7.66
CA GLY A 28 -12.97 9.66 -8.57
C GLY A 28 -11.46 9.75 -8.83
N GLY A 29 -10.93 8.79 -9.60
CA GLY A 29 -9.49 8.71 -9.90
C GLY A 29 -8.64 8.41 -8.65
N TYR A 30 -9.04 7.40 -7.87
CA TYR A 30 -8.33 7.01 -6.64
C TYR A 30 -7.10 6.14 -6.88
N SER A 31 -6.96 5.60 -8.08
CA SER A 31 -5.86 4.73 -8.48
C SER A 31 -5.06 5.33 -9.65
N LEU A 32 -3.76 5.05 -9.65
CA LEU A 32 -2.81 5.39 -10.70
C LEU A 32 -2.20 4.11 -11.26
N VAL A 33 -2.17 3.99 -12.60
CA VAL A 33 -1.52 2.88 -13.30
C VAL A 33 -0.28 3.40 -14.00
N LEU A 34 0.88 2.85 -13.64
CA LEU A 34 2.18 3.18 -14.23
C LEU A 34 2.67 2.01 -15.06
N LYS A 35 3.02 2.26 -16.33
CA LYS A 35 3.56 1.21 -17.21
C LYS A 35 4.93 0.77 -16.71
N ALA A 36 5.10 -0.55 -16.55
CA ALA A 36 6.30 -1.15 -15.97
C ALA A 36 7.03 -2.09 -16.96
N GLY A 37 6.88 -1.85 -18.27
CA GLY A 37 7.54 -2.65 -19.30
C GLY A 37 6.93 -4.04 -19.45
N PHE A 38 7.78 -5.05 -19.61
CA PHE A 38 7.38 -6.43 -19.83
C PHE A 38 8.04 -7.37 -18.82
N GLY A 39 7.31 -8.39 -18.38
CA GLY A 39 7.76 -9.42 -17.46
C GLY A 39 8.89 -10.26 -18.06
N TYR A 40 9.82 -10.67 -17.21
CA TYR A 40 10.90 -11.57 -17.61
C TYR A 40 10.37 -12.99 -17.80
N GLY A 41 10.66 -13.61 -18.94
CA GLY A 41 10.32 -15.00 -19.27
C GLY A 41 9.17 -15.15 -20.26
N ASP A 42 8.07 -14.41 -20.07
CA ASP A 42 6.88 -14.49 -20.92
C ASP A 42 6.55 -13.19 -21.67
N ALA A 43 7.33 -12.13 -21.45
CA ALA A 43 7.09 -10.80 -21.99
C ALA A 43 5.66 -10.28 -21.72
N ALA A 44 5.07 -10.63 -20.56
CA ALA A 44 3.75 -10.11 -20.18
C ALA A 44 3.80 -8.59 -19.94
N PRO A 45 2.87 -7.78 -20.46
CA PRO A 45 2.83 -6.34 -20.18
C PRO A 45 2.59 -6.07 -18.68
N MET A 46 3.54 -5.41 -18.03
CA MET A 46 3.47 -5.14 -16.59
C MET A 46 3.01 -3.71 -16.29
N ALA A 47 2.36 -3.55 -15.15
CA ALA A 47 2.01 -2.25 -14.60
C ALA A 47 2.13 -2.24 -13.07
N ILE A 48 2.47 -1.07 -12.53
CA ILE A 48 2.41 -0.79 -11.10
C ILE A 48 1.08 -0.06 -10.85
N LEU A 49 0.27 -0.59 -9.94
CA LEU A 49 -0.97 0.01 -9.47
C LEU A 49 -0.74 0.64 -8.10
N GLU A 50 -0.99 1.94 -7.98
CA GLU A 50 -0.87 2.67 -6.71
C GLU A 50 -2.14 3.46 -6.40
N LEU A 51 -2.33 3.79 -5.12
CA LEU A 51 -3.34 4.78 -4.72
C LEU A 51 -2.78 6.20 -4.92
N VAL A 52 -3.63 7.12 -5.36
CA VAL A 52 -3.26 8.53 -5.56
C VAL A 52 -3.07 9.22 -4.21
N ASP A 53 -2.18 10.20 -4.09
CA ASP A 53 -1.91 10.94 -2.82
C ASP A 53 -1.54 10.04 -1.63
N ARG A 54 -1.01 8.84 -1.92
CA ARG A 54 -0.52 7.92 -0.90
C ARG A 54 0.61 8.59 -0.10
N ASP A 55 0.68 8.28 1.19
CA ASP A 55 1.86 8.59 2.00
C ASP A 55 3.06 7.73 1.55
N PRO A 56 4.13 8.32 0.97
CA PRO A 56 5.32 7.58 0.57
C PRO A 56 6.09 7.01 1.76
N ALA A 57 5.98 7.61 2.96
CA ALA A 57 6.64 7.13 4.17
C ALA A 57 6.01 5.83 4.70
N ALA A 58 4.72 5.61 4.46
CA ALA A 58 4.01 4.40 4.85
C ALA A 58 4.53 3.13 4.14
N LYS A 59 5.20 3.25 2.99
CA LYS A 59 5.76 2.10 2.27
C LYS A 59 6.94 1.48 3.04
N GLY A 60 6.76 0.24 3.48
CA GLY A 60 7.79 -0.51 4.20
C GLY A 60 8.06 0.00 5.62
N ALA A 61 7.15 0.80 6.20
CA ALA A 61 7.30 1.32 7.56
C ALA A 61 7.44 0.19 8.59
N GLY A 62 6.69 -0.91 8.42
CA GLY A 62 6.80 -2.10 9.29
C GLY A 62 8.16 -2.78 9.19
N ASP A 63 8.68 -2.99 7.97
CA ASP A 63 10.01 -3.57 7.76
C ASP A 63 11.12 -2.66 8.30
N LYS A 64 11.03 -1.34 8.06
CA LYS A 64 11.98 -0.36 8.59
C LYS A 64 11.96 -0.34 10.12
N ALA A 65 10.79 -0.41 10.74
CA ALA A 65 10.66 -0.46 12.19
C ALA A 65 11.26 -1.74 12.77
N ARG A 66 11.06 -2.89 12.11
CA ARG A 66 11.69 -4.16 12.49
C ARG A 66 13.22 -4.07 12.42
N VAL A 67 13.76 -3.59 11.30
CA VAL A 67 15.22 -3.46 11.11
C VAL A 67 15.82 -2.48 12.13
N ALA A 68 15.19 -1.34 12.37
CA ALA A 68 15.66 -0.37 13.37
C ALA A 68 15.66 -0.96 14.79
N ALA A 69 14.66 -1.79 15.14
CA ALA A 69 14.62 -2.47 16.43
C ALA A 69 15.73 -3.54 16.55
N GLU A 70 16.00 -4.29 15.48
CA GLU A 70 17.10 -5.25 15.40
C GLU A 70 18.48 -4.56 15.53
N GLU A 71 18.68 -3.44 14.83
CA GLU A 71 19.91 -2.63 14.90
C GLU A 71 20.12 -1.99 16.29
N ALA A 72 19.04 -1.49 16.91
CA ALA A 72 19.12 -0.91 18.26
C ALA A 72 19.44 -1.97 19.33
N ALA A 73 18.93 -3.20 19.18
CA ALA A 73 19.26 -4.31 20.07
C ALA A 73 20.73 -4.75 19.92
N ALA A 74 21.24 -4.79 18.68
CA ALA A 74 22.64 -5.15 18.41
C ALA A 74 23.66 -4.08 18.86
N ALA A 75 23.27 -2.80 18.91
CA ALA A 75 24.13 -1.71 19.38
C ALA A 75 24.15 -1.54 20.91
N ALA A 76 23.22 -2.18 21.62
CA ALA A 76 23.15 -2.20 23.08
C ALA A 76 23.88 -3.40 23.71
N GLU A 77 24.39 -4.32 22.88
CA GLU A 77 25.33 -5.40 23.21
C GLU A 77 26.77 -4.93 22.99
#